data_AF-D8IVB3-F1
#
_entry.id   AF-D8IVB3-F1
#
_cell.length_a   1.000
_cell.length_b   1.000
_cell.length_c   1.000
_cell.angle_alpha   90.00
_cell.angle_beta   90.00
_cell.angle_gamma   90.00
#
_symmetry.space_group_name_H-M   'P 1'
#
loop_
_entity.id
_entity.type
_entity.pdbx_description
1 polymer ?
#
loop_
_entity_poly.entity_id
_entity_poly.type
_entity_poly.pdbx_seq_one_letter_code
_entity_poly.pdbx_strand_id
1 'polypeptide(L)'
;MAASTSVEEVKINFYSINKCGFYFRGNDNPDFGGIDDVLSQLQKWSKGIDLSLTKISDPSASADQLPVYLFGLHNTTDSWVMATWNEVPATESGVPSIRRDSKVGAPQVQFSAVGANDIPGYATYFWFVPSANVVASIQFNRRLTGQTAMRDYIGRFMSSFTSYTVVSPAKAPDGSPIVVGYTNLPDRKPKAGLRPVFKTSAFSKPGEKRFILKNFQKIRKVVRRGQITSLKTRDKALWQSALGFFYLDAKTLPAMQVSQKAYVELEFRPSLKEVTDMIVAEENDPDVSGWDDMGFILDGDPKTHWLGREAASGEFSLPIKRVNDEQVDLAFLLLSLESHRKAILQVLK
;
A
#
# COMPACT_ATOMS: atom_id res chain seq x y z
N MET A 1 26.47 -18.52 1.98
CA MET A 1 25.91 -18.60 3.35
C MET A 1 24.79 -19.61 3.34
N ALA A 2 24.71 -20.50 4.33
CA ALA A 2 23.65 -21.51 4.42
C ALA A 2 22.34 -20.83 4.85
N ALA A 3 21.20 -21.31 4.33
CA ALA A 3 19.91 -20.82 4.77
C ALA A 3 19.71 -21.10 6.26
N SER A 4 19.37 -20.08 7.04
CA SER A 4 19.11 -20.21 8.48
C SER A 4 17.61 -20.13 8.74
N THR A 5 17.13 -20.94 9.69
CA THR A 5 15.75 -20.88 10.18
C THR A 5 15.78 -20.42 11.62
N SER A 6 15.02 -19.38 11.94
CA SER A 6 14.92 -18.78 13.27
C SER A 6 13.48 -18.33 13.54
N VAL A 7 13.10 -18.23 14.81
CA VAL A 7 11.86 -17.55 15.18
C VAL A 7 12.17 -16.07 15.29
N GLU A 8 11.42 -15.24 14.58
CA GLU A 8 11.58 -13.78 14.56
C GLU A 8 10.28 -13.10 14.94
N GLU A 9 10.36 -11.99 15.67
CA GLU A 9 9.22 -11.10 15.86
C GLU A 9 9.01 -10.28 14.58
N VAL A 10 7.82 -10.42 13.99
CA VAL A 10 7.42 -9.69 12.80
C VAL A 10 6.23 -8.80 13.10
N LYS A 11 6.29 -7.57 12.60
CA LYS A 11 5.16 -6.66 12.64
C LYS A 11 4.37 -6.77 11.35
N ILE A 12 3.08 -7.04 11.47
CA ILE A 12 2.16 -7.18 10.34
C ILE A 12 1.17 -6.02 10.39
N ASN A 13 1.06 -5.25 9.31
CA ASN A 13 0.09 -4.15 9.19
C ASN A 13 -0.90 -4.43 8.06
N PHE A 14 -2.19 -4.42 8.35
CA PHE A 14 -3.27 -4.74 7.42
C PHE A 14 -3.86 -3.52 6.71
N TYR A 15 -4.17 -3.73 5.44
CA TYR A 15 -4.83 -2.80 4.55
C TYR A 15 -6.04 -3.47 3.91
N SER A 16 -7.17 -2.78 3.86
CA SER A 16 -8.34 -3.22 3.11
C SER A 16 -8.07 -3.06 1.62
N ILE A 17 -8.43 -4.06 0.81
CA ILE A 17 -8.47 -3.97 -0.64
C ILE A 17 -9.85 -3.44 -1.02
N ASN A 18 -9.96 -2.14 -1.28
CA ASN A 18 -11.25 -1.51 -1.56
C ASN A 18 -11.70 -1.74 -3.01
N LYS A 19 -10.76 -1.77 -3.97
CA LYS A 19 -11.02 -2.05 -5.39
C LYS A 19 -9.84 -2.81 -5.99
N CYS A 20 -10.12 -3.85 -6.78
CA CYS A 20 -9.15 -4.57 -7.59
C CYS A 20 -9.84 -5.16 -8.82
N GLY A 21 -9.53 -4.62 -10.00
CA GLY A 21 -10.12 -5.07 -11.27
C GLY A 21 -10.27 -3.95 -12.28
N PHE A 22 -11.11 -4.17 -13.30
CA PHE A 22 -11.39 -3.23 -14.37
C PHE A 22 -12.82 -2.71 -14.22
N TYR A 23 -12.96 -1.40 -14.09
CA TYR A 23 -14.22 -0.75 -13.73
C TYR A 23 -14.65 0.24 -14.79
N PHE A 24 -15.95 0.33 -15.04
CA PHE A 24 -16.52 1.52 -15.66
C PHE A 24 -16.50 2.69 -14.67
N ARG A 25 -16.45 3.90 -15.21
CA ARG A 25 -16.53 5.11 -14.39
C ARG A 25 -17.84 5.12 -13.58
N GLY A 26 -17.72 5.28 -12.26
CA GLY A 26 -18.86 5.35 -11.35
C GLY A 26 -19.30 3.99 -10.77
N ASN A 27 -18.78 2.87 -11.28
CA ASN A 27 -19.14 1.56 -10.76
C ASN A 27 -18.29 1.16 -9.54
N ASP A 28 -18.94 0.49 -8.59
CA ASP A 28 -18.29 -0.09 -7.41
C ASP A 28 -17.88 -1.54 -7.57
N ASN A 29 -18.53 -2.27 -8.48
CA ASN A 29 -18.15 -3.63 -8.85
C ASN A 29 -17.30 -3.62 -10.13
N PRO A 30 -16.25 -4.47 -10.21
CA PRO A 30 -15.48 -4.61 -11.43
C PRO A 30 -16.34 -5.29 -12.50
N ASP A 31 -16.13 -4.89 -13.76
CA ASP A 31 -16.66 -5.61 -14.92
C ASP A 31 -15.95 -6.97 -15.08
N PHE A 32 -14.64 -6.99 -14.84
CA PHE A 32 -13.83 -8.21 -14.74
C PHE A 32 -12.52 -7.97 -13.99
N GLY A 33 -11.80 -9.06 -13.76
CA GLY A 33 -10.60 -9.10 -12.94
C GLY A 33 -10.92 -9.38 -11.47
N GLY A 34 -9.95 -9.14 -10.62
CA GLY A 34 -10.01 -9.44 -9.19
C GLY A 34 -8.61 -9.69 -8.67
N ILE A 35 -8.45 -9.71 -7.35
CA ILE A 35 -7.11 -9.81 -6.75
C ILE A 35 -6.39 -11.11 -7.13
N ASP A 36 -7.06 -12.26 -7.04
CA ASP A 36 -6.47 -13.56 -7.40
C ASP A 36 -6.09 -13.64 -8.87
N ASP A 37 -6.95 -13.13 -9.75
CA ASP A 37 -6.70 -13.10 -11.19
C ASP A 37 -5.51 -12.19 -11.53
N VAL A 38 -5.47 -10.98 -10.97
CA VAL A 38 -4.37 -10.03 -11.17
C VAL A 38 -3.04 -10.60 -10.67
N LEU A 39 -3.00 -11.20 -9.47
CA LEU A 39 -1.79 -11.81 -8.91
C LEU A 39 -1.36 -13.06 -9.71
N SER A 40 -2.32 -13.85 -10.19
CA SER A 40 -2.05 -14.99 -11.07
C SER A 40 -1.44 -14.55 -12.40
N GLN A 41 -1.95 -13.49 -13.00
CA GLN A 41 -1.38 -12.91 -14.21
C GLN A 41 0.02 -12.33 -13.97
N LEU A 42 0.23 -11.67 -12.82
CA LEU A 42 1.53 -11.14 -12.42
C LEU A 42 2.59 -12.24 -12.24
N GLN A 43 2.24 -13.34 -11.58
CA GLN A 43 3.12 -14.50 -11.44
C GLN A 43 3.43 -15.16 -12.79
N LYS A 44 2.43 -15.30 -13.68
CA LYS A 44 2.64 -15.84 -15.04
C LYS A 44 3.53 -14.94 -15.88
N TRP A 45 3.27 -13.63 -15.88
CA TRP A 45 4.04 -12.64 -16.62
C TRP A 45 5.50 -12.64 -16.19
N SER A 46 5.77 -12.66 -14.89
CA SER A 46 7.13 -12.54 -14.34
C SER A 46 7.99 -13.80 -14.41
N LYS A 47 7.43 -14.95 -14.83
CA LYS A 47 8.12 -16.24 -14.79
C LYS A 47 9.36 -16.25 -15.69
N GLY A 48 10.55 -16.40 -15.08
CA GLY A 48 11.83 -16.51 -15.80
C GLY A 48 12.38 -15.17 -16.33
N ILE A 49 11.71 -14.05 -16.03
CA ILE A 49 12.13 -12.71 -16.41
C ILE A 49 13.23 -12.20 -15.47
N ASP A 50 14.15 -11.40 -16.01
CA ASP A 50 15.17 -10.70 -15.24
C ASP A 50 14.54 -9.58 -14.40
N LEU A 51 15.04 -9.37 -13.17
CA LEU A 51 14.51 -8.34 -12.26
C LEU A 51 14.47 -6.97 -12.93
N SER A 52 15.52 -6.58 -13.64
CA SER A 52 15.58 -5.31 -14.38
C SER A 52 14.42 -5.10 -15.38
N LEU A 53 13.90 -6.17 -15.98
CA LEU A 53 12.76 -6.13 -16.90
C LEU A 53 11.41 -6.08 -16.18
N THR A 54 11.40 -6.27 -14.86
CA THR A 54 10.20 -6.07 -14.03
C THR A 54 9.98 -4.63 -13.61
N LYS A 55 10.85 -3.71 -14.05
CA LYS A 55 10.66 -2.28 -13.87
C LYS A 55 9.52 -1.79 -14.75
N ILE A 56 8.38 -1.52 -14.13
CA ILE A 56 7.15 -1.10 -14.83
C ILE A 56 7.10 0.43 -15.03
N SER A 57 8.03 1.17 -14.44
CA SER A 57 8.08 2.63 -14.59
C SER A 57 9.46 3.20 -14.41
N ASP A 58 9.79 4.16 -15.26
CA ASP A 58 10.83 5.14 -14.98
C ASP A 58 10.30 6.23 -14.05
N PRO A 59 11.13 6.80 -13.16
CA PRO A 59 10.80 8.04 -12.49
C PRO A 59 10.51 9.08 -13.59
N SER A 60 9.34 9.73 -13.57
CA SER A 60 9.21 10.94 -14.37
C SER A 60 10.25 11.96 -13.88
N ALA A 61 10.72 12.86 -14.73
CA ALA A 61 11.69 13.91 -14.34
C ALA A 61 11.23 14.79 -13.15
N SER A 62 9.97 14.66 -12.73
CA SER A 62 9.31 15.32 -11.60
C SER A 62 8.96 14.38 -10.41
N ALA A 63 9.27 13.08 -10.49
CA ALA A 63 8.93 12.10 -9.46
C ALA A 63 10.13 11.81 -8.56
N ASP A 64 10.02 12.18 -7.29
CA ASP A 64 10.96 11.80 -6.21
C ASP A 64 10.93 10.29 -5.86
N GLN A 65 10.29 9.45 -6.68
CA GLN A 65 10.06 8.04 -6.37
C GLN A 65 10.94 7.15 -7.24
N LEU A 66 11.84 6.43 -6.57
CA LEU A 66 12.73 5.47 -7.22
C LEU A 66 11.98 4.21 -7.68
N PRO A 67 12.54 3.47 -8.65
CA PRO A 67 11.91 2.27 -9.20
C PRO A 67 11.64 1.18 -8.17
N VAL A 68 10.60 0.39 -8.45
CA VAL A 68 10.29 -0.85 -7.73
C VAL A 68 10.34 -2.00 -8.71
N TYR A 69 10.97 -3.09 -8.27
CA TYR A 69 11.12 -4.33 -9.02
C TYR A 69 10.35 -5.44 -8.33
N LEU A 70 9.83 -6.37 -9.10
CA LEU A 70 9.15 -7.54 -8.55
C LEU A 70 10.19 -8.58 -8.14
N PHE A 71 10.34 -8.79 -6.84
CA PHE A 71 11.36 -9.69 -6.30
C PHE A 71 10.90 -11.15 -6.35
N GLY A 72 9.61 -11.41 -6.13
CA GLY A 72 9.03 -12.75 -6.28
C GLY A 72 7.56 -12.81 -5.85
N LEU A 73 6.87 -13.87 -6.28
CA LEU A 73 5.52 -14.21 -5.81
C LEU A 73 5.42 -15.71 -5.54
N HIS A 74 4.65 -16.05 -4.51
CA HIS A 74 4.24 -17.42 -4.23
C HIS A 74 2.80 -17.43 -3.72
N ASN A 75 2.05 -18.47 -4.05
CA ASN A 75 0.69 -18.64 -3.58
C ASN A 75 0.40 -20.04 -3.02
N THR A 76 -0.67 -20.10 -2.24
CA THR A 76 -1.47 -21.29 -1.93
C THR A 76 -2.83 -21.14 -2.63
N THR A 77 -3.78 -22.01 -2.30
CA THR A 77 -5.17 -21.91 -2.79
C THR A 77 -5.87 -20.64 -2.31
N ASP A 78 -5.52 -20.13 -1.13
CA ASP A 78 -6.29 -19.07 -0.45
C ASP A 78 -5.53 -17.75 -0.24
N SER A 79 -4.23 -17.71 -0.55
CA SER A 79 -3.37 -16.59 -0.18
C SER A 79 -2.13 -16.48 -1.05
N TRP A 80 -1.58 -15.27 -1.08
CA TRP A 80 -0.37 -14.94 -1.83
C TRP A 80 0.64 -14.25 -0.93
N VAL A 81 1.92 -14.55 -1.12
CA VAL A 81 3.02 -13.71 -0.67
C VAL A 81 3.69 -13.09 -1.90
N MET A 82 3.86 -11.78 -1.86
CA MET A 82 4.59 -11.01 -2.87
C MET A 82 5.75 -10.29 -2.19
N ALA A 83 6.89 -10.26 -2.85
CA ALA A 83 8.01 -9.42 -2.46
C ALA A 83 8.37 -8.45 -3.58
N THR A 84 8.76 -7.24 -3.19
CA THR A 84 9.30 -6.22 -4.09
C THR A 84 10.66 -5.76 -3.61
N TRP A 85 11.50 -5.32 -4.55
CA TRP A 85 12.74 -4.62 -4.26
C TRP A 85 12.56 -3.14 -4.56
N ASN A 86 12.73 -2.31 -3.54
CA ASN A 86 12.58 -0.85 -3.65
C ASN A 86 13.98 -0.25 -3.80
N GLU A 87 14.21 0.43 -4.92
CA GLU A 87 15.49 1.06 -5.20
C GLU A 87 15.72 2.27 -4.29
N VAL A 88 16.98 2.47 -3.89
CA VAL A 88 17.44 3.67 -3.15
C VAL A 88 18.59 4.32 -3.92
N PRO A 89 18.95 5.59 -3.62
CA PRO A 89 20.03 6.24 -4.34
C PRO A 89 21.37 5.48 -4.20
N ALA A 90 22.10 5.33 -5.31
CA ALA A 90 23.39 4.62 -5.34
C ALA A 90 24.50 5.28 -4.51
N THR A 91 24.27 6.47 -3.96
CA THR A 91 25.18 7.19 -3.06
C THR A 91 25.10 6.70 -1.61
N GLU A 92 24.11 5.88 -1.25
CA GLU A 92 23.99 5.32 0.10
C GLU A 92 24.98 4.16 0.30
N SER A 93 26.12 4.46 0.93
CA SER A 93 27.12 3.47 1.31
C SER A 93 26.55 2.45 2.30
N GLY A 94 26.85 1.16 2.09
CA GLY A 94 26.40 0.06 2.97
C GLY A 94 24.99 -0.45 2.71
N VAL A 95 24.33 -0.01 1.64
CA VAL A 95 23.01 -0.53 1.24
C VAL A 95 23.16 -1.85 0.47
N PRO A 96 22.34 -2.88 0.80
CA PRO A 96 22.24 -4.10 0.00
C PRO A 96 21.91 -3.81 -1.46
N SER A 97 22.34 -4.68 -2.36
CA SER A 97 22.04 -4.56 -3.78
C SER A 97 21.70 -5.91 -4.42
N ILE A 98 20.96 -5.87 -5.53
CA ILE A 98 20.65 -7.06 -6.33
C ILE A 98 21.21 -6.90 -7.74
N ARG A 99 21.66 -8.00 -8.36
CA ARG A 99 22.05 -7.94 -9.77
C ARG A 99 20.84 -7.78 -10.68
N ARG A 100 20.94 -6.91 -11.68
CA ARG A 100 19.88 -6.64 -12.68
C ARG A 100 19.42 -7.86 -13.46
N ASP A 101 20.32 -8.81 -13.71
CA ASP A 101 20.13 -10.06 -14.46
C ASP A 101 19.68 -11.24 -13.59
N SER A 102 19.49 -11.02 -12.29
CA SER A 102 18.88 -12.01 -11.41
C SER A 102 17.44 -12.31 -11.85
N LYS A 103 17.00 -13.55 -11.64
CA LYS A 103 15.63 -13.97 -11.99
C LYS A 103 14.64 -13.67 -10.86
N VAL A 104 13.42 -13.29 -11.24
CA VAL A 104 12.29 -13.18 -10.29
C VAL A 104 12.12 -14.49 -9.53
N GLY A 105 11.99 -14.40 -8.20
CA GLY A 105 11.83 -15.55 -7.30
C GLY A 105 13.13 -16.28 -6.92
N ALA A 106 14.25 -16.01 -7.61
CA ALA A 106 15.58 -16.46 -7.24
C ALA A 106 16.64 -15.35 -7.34
N PRO A 107 16.42 -14.18 -6.69
CA PRO A 107 17.32 -13.05 -6.77
C PRO A 107 18.65 -13.30 -6.05
N GLN A 108 19.76 -12.81 -6.61
CA GLN A 108 21.07 -12.84 -5.97
C GLN A 108 21.36 -11.50 -5.30
N VAL A 109 21.21 -11.45 -3.98
CA VAL A 109 21.52 -10.26 -3.15
C VAL A 109 23.01 -10.23 -2.82
N GLN A 110 23.64 -9.06 -2.98
CA GLN A 110 25.04 -8.81 -2.67
C GLN A 110 25.18 -7.62 -1.70
N PHE A 111 26.16 -7.73 -0.80
CA PHE A 111 26.45 -6.73 0.24
C PHE A 111 27.77 -5.98 -0.02
N SER A 112 28.42 -6.24 -1.17
CA SER A 112 29.68 -5.60 -1.59
C SER A 112 29.42 -4.21 -2.20
N ALA A 113 30.49 -3.45 -2.47
CA ALA A 113 30.40 -2.15 -3.15
C ALA A 113 29.53 -2.25 -4.42
N VAL A 114 28.54 -1.37 -4.52
CA VAL A 114 27.54 -1.34 -5.62
C VAL A 114 28.26 -1.29 -6.96
N GLY A 115 28.20 -2.39 -7.71
CA GLY A 115 28.72 -2.46 -9.07
C GLY A 115 27.78 -1.77 -10.06
N ALA A 116 28.28 -1.48 -11.26
CA ALA A 116 27.48 -0.82 -12.31
C ALA A 116 26.24 -1.63 -12.76
N ASN A 117 26.20 -2.94 -12.44
CA ASN A 117 25.11 -3.85 -12.79
C ASN A 117 24.16 -4.17 -11.60
N ASP A 118 24.32 -3.46 -10.49
CA ASP A 118 23.54 -3.69 -9.28
C ASP A 118 22.43 -2.65 -9.11
N ILE A 119 21.38 -3.04 -8.40
CA ILE A 119 20.25 -2.19 -8.01
C ILE A 119 20.29 -2.08 -6.49
N PRO A 120 20.80 -0.98 -5.92
CA PRO A 120 20.80 -0.77 -4.47
C PRO A 120 19.37 -0.60 -3.97
N GLY A 121 19.04 -1.20 -2.83
CA GLY A 121 17.68 -1.14 -2.32
C GLY A 121 17.41 -2.05 -1.13
N TYR A 122 16.12 -2.33 -0.93
CA TYR A 122 15.65 -3.22 0.13
C TYR A 122 14.39 -3.98 -0.27
N ALA A 123 14.25 -5.18 0.28
CA ALA A 123 13.08 -6.02 0.06
C ALA A 123 11.91 -5.60 0.98
N THR A 124 10.69 -5.58 0.43
CA THR A 124 9.44 -5.47 1.19
C THR A 124 8.52 -6.63 0.85
N TYR A 125 7.77 -7.09 1.85
CA TYR A 125 6.99 -8.33 1.78
C TYR A 125 5.53 -8.06 2.09
N PHE A 126 4.65 -8.69 1.32
CA PHE A 126 3.20 -8.50 1.39
C PHE A 126 2.49 -9.84 1.39
N TRP A 127 1.49 -10.00 2.26
CA TRP A 127 0.60 -11.16 2.32
C TRP A 127 -0.81 -10.74 1.91
N PHE A 128 -1.28 -11.26 0.78
CA PHE A 128 -2.64 -11.05 0.31
C PHE A 128 -3.51 -12.20 0.78
N VAL A 129 -4.65 -11.85 1.39
CA VAL A 129 -5.70 -12.80 1.79
C VAL A 129 -6.98 -12.40 1.06
N PRO A 130 -7.15 -12.82 -0.20
CA PRO A 130 -8.32 -12.51 -1.03
C PRO A 130 -9.66 -12.77 -0.34
N SER A 131 -9.79 -13.89 0.36
CA SER A 131 -11.02 -14.28 1.07
C SER A 131 -11.44 -13.29 2.15
N ALA A 132 -10.51 -12.47 2.65
CA ALA A 132 -10.77 -11.43 3.64
C ALA A 132 -10.72 -10.01 3.02
N ASN A 133 -10.48 -9.88 1.71
CA ASN A 133 -10.26 -8.61 1.02
C ASN A 133 -9.19 -7.73 1.69
N VAL A 134 -8.09 -8.34 2.14
CA VAL A 134 -6.98 -7.63 2.78
C VAL A 134 -5.64 -7.95 2.14
N VAL A 135 -4.73 -6.99 2.22
CA VAL A 135 -3.30 -7.18 2.05
C VAL A 135 -2.59 -6.71 3.31
N ALA A 136 -1.58 -7.43 3.75
CA ALA A 136 -0.77 -7.06 4.90
C ALA A 136 0.67 -6.81 4.47
N SER A 137 1.28 -5.72 4.95
CA SER A 137 2.74 -5.56 4.90
C SER A 137 3.37 -6.35 6.05
N ILE A 138 4.50 -7.02 5.78
CA ILE A 138 5.25 -7.79 6.77
C ILE A 138 6.59 -7.10 6.99
N GLN A 139 6.83 -6.70 8.23
CA GLN A 139 8.02 -5.98 8.64
C GLN A 139 8.84 -6.87 9.57
N PHE A 140 10.10 -7.04 9.21
CA PHE A 140 11.10 -7.68 10.05
C PHE A 140 11.86 -6.57 10.81
N ASN A 141 13.15 -6.39 10.53
CA ASN A 141 14.00 -5.41 11.21
C ASN A 141 13.83 -3.96 10.69
N ARG A 142 13.46 -3.78 9.42
CA ARG A 142 13.24 -2.45 8.81
C ARG A 142 11.77 -2.05 8.92
N ARG A 143 11.51 -0.81 9.37
CA ARG A 143 10.15 -0.27 9.60
C ARG A 143 9.44 0.25 8.35
N LEU A 144 9.99 0.05 7.16
CA LEU A 144 9.39 0.52 5.91
C LEU A 144 8.38 -0.50 5.40
N THR A 145 7.15 -0.07 5.09
CA THR A 145 6.08 -0.97 4.61
C THR A 145 6.14 -1.21 3.10
N GLY A 146 6.65 -0.25 2.31
CA GLY A 146 6.62 -0.30 0.85
C GLY A 146 5.21 -0.28 0.24
N GLN A 147 4.17 -0.01 1.03
CA GLN A 147 2.77 -0.25 0.62
C GLN A 147 2.35 0.63 -0.55
N THR A 148 2.66 1.93 -0.55
CA THR A 148 2.39 2.85 -1.67
C THR A 148 3.07 2.36 -2.95
N ALA A 149 4.34 1.98 -2.83
CA ALA A 149 5.16 1.54 -3.94
C ALA A 149 4.62 0.23 -4.55
N MET A 150 4.19 -0.72 -3.71
CA MET A 150 3.52 -1.95 -4.13
C MET A 150 2.15 -1.67 -4.80
N ARG A 151 1.34 -0.78 -4.22
CA ARG A 151 0.03 -0.41 -4.78
C ARG A 151 0.19 0.16 -6.19
N ASP A 152 1.13 1.07 -6.35
CA ASP A 152 1.39 1.72 -7.64
C ASP A 152 1.97 0.72 -8.65
N TYR A 153 2.84 -0.20 -8.19
CA TYR A 153 3.37 -1.29 -9.00
C TYR A 153 2.25 -2.17 -9.58
N ILE A 154 1.32 -2.66 -8.74
CA ILE A 154 0.19 -3.48 -9.18
C ILE A 154 -0.73 -2.68 -10.11
N GLY A 155 -1.04 -1.42 -9.77
CA GLY A 155 -1.89 -0.57 -10.61
C GLY A 155 -1.32 -0.35 -12.01
N ARG A 156 0.00 -0.15 -12.11
CA ARG A 156 0.69 -0.01 -13.40
C ARG A 156 0.79 -1.35 -14.15
N PHE A 157 1.07 -2.45 -13.44
CA PHE A 157 1.01 -3.79 -14.03
C PHE A 157 -0.35 -4.05 -14.68
N MET A 158 -1.44 -3.74 -13.97
CA MET A 158 -2.81 -3.87 -14.49
C MET A 158 -3.05 -3.05 -15.75
N SER A 159 -2.46 -1.85 -15.82
CA SER A 159 -2.62 -0.93 -16.94
C SER A 159 -1.85 -1.35 -18.19
N SER A 160 -0.75 -2.09 -18.03
CA SER A 160 0.22 -2.27 -19.12
C SER A 160 0.48 -3.72 -19.52
N PHE A 161 0.40 -4.67 -18.59
CA PHE A 161 0.96 -6.02 -18.77
C PHE A 161 -0.03 -7.16 -18.53
N THR A 162 -1.27 -6.87 -18.09
CA THR A 162 -2.30 -7.90 -17.98
C THR A 162 -2.72 -8.42 -19.35
N SER A 163 -3.23 -9.64 -19.39
CA SER A 163 -3.83 -10.18 -20.61
C SER A 163 -5.04 -9.37 -21.07
N TYR A 164 -5.60 -8.50 -20.22
CA TYR A 164 -6.73 -7.65 -20.57
C TYR A 164 -6.35 -6.39 -21.34
N THR A 165 -5.08 -5.99 -21.31
CA THR A 165 -4.59 -4.82 -22.03
C THR A 165 -4.66 -5.05 -23.53
N VAL A 166 -5.34 -4.15 -24.25
CA VAL A 166 -5.38 -4.12 -25.71
C VAL A 166 -4.40 -3.08 -26.20
N VAL A 167 -3.45 -3.50 -27.04
CA VAL A 167 -2.40 -2.66 -27.60
C VAL A 167 -2.69 -2.41 -29.08
N SER A 168 -2.50 -1.17 -29.51
CA SER A 168 -2.60 -0.79 -30.92
C SER A 168 -1.54 -1.50 -31.76
N PRO A 169 -1.85 -1.86 -33.02
CA PRO A 169 -0.81 -2.23 -33.99
C PRO A 169 0.20 -1.09 -34.23
N ALA A 170 -0.23 0.17 -34.07
CA ALA A 170 0.65 1.33 -34.15
C ALA A 170 1.51 1.46 -32.87
N LYS A 171 2.74 1.93 -33.05
CA LYS A 171 3.65 2.29 -31.96
C LYS A 171 3.63 3.80 -31.72
N ALA A 172 3.94 4.19 -30.50
CA ALA A 172 4.23 5.58 -30.19
C ALA A 172 5.50 6.04 -30.91
N PRO A 173 5.77 7.36 -31.01
CA PRO A 173 6.96 7.88 -31.69
C PRO A 173 8.30 7.33 -31.15
N ASP A 174 8.32 6.94 -29.88
CA ASP A 174 9.47 6.33 -29.20
C ASP A 174 9.54 4.79 -29.34
N GLY A 175 8.65 4.20 -30.14
CA GLY A 175 8.54 2.76 -30.33
C GLY A 175 7.77 2.01 -29.24
N SER A 176 7.29 2.69 -28.20
CA SER A 176 6.56 2.07 -27.10
C SER A 176 5.15 1.59 -27.54
N PRO A 177 4.61 0.52 -26.90
CA PRO A 177 3.26 0.04 -27.18
C PRO A 177 2.20 1.06 -26.74
N ILE A 178 1.23 1.34 -27.62
CA ILE A 178 0.09 2.21 -27.30
C ILE A 178 -1.06 1.35 -26.75
N VAL A 179 -1.39 1.53 -25.47
CA VAL A 179 -2.60 0.90 -24.89
C VAL A 179 -3.85 1.65 -25.35
N VAL A 180 -4.78 0.94 -25.99
CA VAL A 180 -6.03 1.52 -26.54
C VAL A 180 -7.28 1.18 -25.72
N GLY A 181 -7.14 0.31 -24.72
CA GLY A 181 -8.21 -0.03 -23.78
C GLY A 181 -8.06 -1.42 -23.18
N TYR A 182 -9.16 -1.93 -22.64
CA TYR A 182 -9.17 -3.18 -21.89
C TYR A 182 -10.36 -4.06 -22.24
N THR A 183 -10.16 -5.37 -22.25
CA THR A 183 -11.23 -6.36 -22.45
C THR A 183 -10.84 -7.75 -21.95
N ASN A 184 -11.82 -8.49 -21.43
CA ASN A 184 -11.70 -9.92 -21.13
C ASN A 184 -12.28 -10.82 -22.23
N LEU A 185 -12.75 -10.22 -23.33
CA LEU A 185 -13.38 -10.96 -24.41
C LEU A 185 -12.35 -11.53 -25.39
N PRO A 186 -12.61 -12.72 -25.98
CA PRO A 186 -11.70 -13.35 -26.94
C PRO A 186 -11.45 -12.52 -28.20
N ASP A 187 -12.39 -11.64 -28.59
CA ASP A 187 -12.31 -10.82 -29.79
C ASP A 187 -11.33 -9.63 -29.67
N ARG A 188 -10.76 -9.42 -28.48
CA ARG A 188 -9.80 -8.36 -28.17
C ARG A 188 -10.30 -6.95 -28.46
N LYS A 189 -11.62 -6.74 -28.59
CA LYS A 189 -12.20 -5.41 -28.75
C LYS A 189 -12.27 -4.70 -27.39
N PRO A 190 -11.64 -3.51 -27.23
CA PRO A 190 -11.64 -2.80 -25.96
C PRO A 190 -13.05 -2.30 -25.62
N LYS A 191 -13.47 -2.44 -24.36
CA LYS A 191 -14.71 -1.83 -23.88
C LYS A 191 -14.44 -0.36 -23.52
N ALA A 192 -15.17 0.56 -24.14
CA ALA A 192 -14.96 2.00 -23.96
C ALA A 192 -15.23 2.45 -22.52
N GLY A 193 -14.31 3.23 -21.94
CA GLY A 193 -14.48 3.79 -20.58
C GLY A 193 -14.11 2.86 -19.42
N LEU A 194 -13.56 1.66 -19.70
CA LEU A 194 -12.95 0.82 -18.67
C LEU A 194 -11.61 1.38 -18.21
N ARG A 195 -11.34 1.24 -16.91
CA ARG A 195 -10.05 1.56 -16.30
C ARG A 195 -9.64 0.49 -15.29
N PRO A 196 -8.35 0.12 -15.22
CA PRO A 196 -7.82 -0.68 -14.13
C PRO A 196 -7.82 0.15 -12.85
N VAL A 197 -8.19 -0.48 -11.73
CA VAL A 197 -8.11 0.14 -10.41
C VAL A 197 -7.59 -0.89 -9.42
N PHE A 198 -6.52 -0.52 -8.73
CA PHE A 198 -6.09 -1.18 -7.49
C PHE A 198 -6.03 -0.13 -6.39
N LYS A 199 -6.97 -0.20 -5.45
CA LYS A 199 -7.09 0.75 -4.34
C LYS A 199 -7.07 -0.02 -3.02
N THR A 200 -6.21 0.43 -2.12
CA THR A 200 -6.11 -0.05 -0.76
C THR A 200 -6.15 1.12 0.21
N SER A 201 -6.67 0.89 1.41
CA SER A 201 -6.69 1.83 2.52
C SER A 201 -6.20 1.14 3.79
N ALA A 202 -5.76 1.89 4.80
CA ALA A 202 -5.55 1.30 6.13
C ALA A 202 -6.80 0.51 6.55
N PHE A 203 -6.60 -0.67 7.16
CA PHE A 203 -7.73 -1.45 7.63
C PHE A 203 -8.31 -0.81 8.89
N SER A 204 -9.52 -0.24 8.77
CA SER A 204 -10.30 0.26 9.90
C SER A 204 -11.17 -0.85 10.47
N LYS A 205 -11.13 -1.04 11.79
CA LYS A 205 -11.94 -2.06 12.47
C LYS A 205 -13.42 -1.68 12.36
N PRO A 206 -14.29 -2.55 11.80
CA PRO A 206 -15.70 -2.22 11.56
C PRO A 206 -16.48 -1.79 12.81
N GLY A 207 -16.04 -2.22 14.00
CA GLY A 207 -16.66 -1.89 15.28
C GLY A 207 -16.59 -0.40 15.62
N GLU A 208 -15.47 0.27 15.36
CA GLU A 208 -15.22 1.63 15.85
C GLU A 208 -16.02 2.66 15.06
N LYS A 209 -16.02 2.55 13.72
CA LYS A 209 -16.87 3.39 12.85
C LYS A 209 -18.35 3.27 13.20
N ARG A 210 -18.84 2.04 13.39
CA ARG A 210 -20.24 1.79 13.78
C ARG A 210 -20.53 2.35 15.17
N PHE A 211 -19.59 2.21 16.11
CA PHE A 211 -19.72 2.76 17.45
C PHE A 211 -19.82 4.29 17.44
N ILE A 212 -18.95 4.97 16.69
CA ILE A 212 -18.96 6.43 16.53
C ILE A 212 -20.27 6.91 15.90
N LEU A 213 -20.69 6.29 14.78
CA LEU A 213 -21.94 6.66 14.10
C LEU A 213 -23.17 6.42 15.00
N LYS A 214 -23.21 5.32 15.75
CA LYS A 214 -24.31 4.99 16.67
C LYS A 214 -24.38 5.97 17.85
N ASN A 215 -23.24 6.47 18.30
CA ASN A 215 -23.13 7.32 19.48
C ASN A 215 -22.79 8.79 19.15
N PHE A 216 -23.04 9.24 17.92
CA PHE A 216 -22.57 10.54 17.44
C PHE A 216 -23.04 11.71 18.32
N GLN A 217 -24.25 11.62 18.88
CA GLN A 217 -24.81 12.65 19.77
C GLN A 217 -24.02 12.87 21.06
N LYS A 218 -23.20 11.89 21.45
CA LYS A 218 -22.34 11.97 22.63
C LYS A 218 -20.97 12.56 22.31
N ILE A 219 -20.63 12.80 21.04
CA ILE A 219 -19.32 13.34 20.68
C ILE A 219 -19.20 14.74 21.27
N ARG A 220 -18.14 14.96 22.08
CA ARG A 220 -17.80 16.26 22.66
C ARG A 220 -16.53 16.88 22.10
N LYS A 221 -15.63 16.04 21.58
CA LYS A 221 -14.39 16.48 20.94
C LYS A 221 -14.09 15.69 19.68
N VAL A 222 -13.48 16.36 18.72
CA VAL A 222 -12.79 15.74 17.62
C VAL A 222 -11.30 15.97 17.81
N VAL A 223 -10.53 14.90 17.70
CA VAL A 223 -9.09 14.88 17.87
C VAL A 223 -8.46 14.58 16.53
N ARG A 224 -7.51 15.42 16.11
CA ARG A 224 -6.63 15.15 14.98
C ARG A 224 -5.20 15.09 15.48
N ARG A 225 -4.49 14.01 15.18
CA ARG A 225 -3.03 13.96 15.27
C ARG A 225 -2.46 13.98 13.86
N GLY A 226 -1.37 14.71 13.62
CA GLY A 226 -0.69 14.65 12.32
C GLY A 226 0.58 15.49 12.21
N GLN A 227 1.55 15.03 11.42
CA GLN A 227 2.86 15.69 11.30
C GLN A 227 2.73 16.94 10.43
N ILE A 228 3.05 18.12 10.98
CA ILE A 228 3.15 19.34 10.18
C ILE A 228 4.52 19.32 9.53
N THR A 229 4.65 18.84 8.29
CA THR A 229 5.93 18.93 7.57
C THR A 229 5.99 20.24 6.81
N SER A 230 7.12 20.95 6.90
CA SER A 230 7.36 22.18 6.14
C SER A 230 7.41 21.87 4.63
N LEU A 231 6.63 22.62 3.84
CA LEU A 231 6.59 22.68 2.37
C LEU A 231 6.04 21.46 1.60
N LYS A 232 4.74 21.17 1.77
CA LYS A 232 3.85 20.92 0.62
C LYS A 232 2.61 21.81 0.72
N THR A 233 2.29 22.51 -0.38
CA THR A 233 1.05 23.33 -0.53
C THR A 233 -0.22 22.51 -0.26
N ARG A 234 -0.12 21.18 -0.33
CA ARG A 234 -1.20 20.22 -0.11
C ARG A 234 -1.56 20.01 1.37
N ASP A 235 -0.59 20.07 2.28
CA ASP A 235 -0.85 19.94 3.72
C ASP A 235 -1.62 21.16 4.24
N LYS A 236 -1.32 22.36 3.68
CA LYS A 236 -2.15 23.55 3.89
C LYS A 236 -3.58 23.35 3.42
N ALA A 237 -3.81 22.75 2.26
CA ALA A 237 -5.16 22.51 1.73
C ALA A 237 -5.96 21.52 2.59
N LEU A 238 -5.30 20.50 3.16
CA LEU A 238 -5.92 19.51 4.04
C LEU A 238 -6.29 20.15 5.39
N TRP A 239 -5.36 20.88 6.01
CA TRP A 239 -5.66 21.68 7.21
C TRP A 239 -6.69 22.77 6.92
N GLN A 240 -6.66 23.41 5.75
CA GLN A 240 -7.67 24.39 5.33
C GLN A 240 -9.03 23.75 5.05
N SER A 241 -9.08 22.48 4.62
CA SER A 241 -10.36 21.77 4.43
C SER A 241 -10.95 21.36 5.78
N ALA A 242 -10.12 20.87 6.70
CA ALA A 242 -10.53 20.57 8.07
C ALA A 242 -10.93 21.85 8.81
N LEU A 243 -10.16 22.94 8.72
CA LEU A 243 -10.47 24.24 9.34
C LEU A 243 -11.59 24.99 8.63
N GLY A 244 -11.72 24.82 7.31
CA GLY A 244 -12.81 25.35 6.51
C GLY A 244 -14.15 24.67 6.84
N PHE A 245 -14.10 23.41 7.26
CA PHE A 245 -15.22 22.72 7.88
C PHE A 245 -15.58 23.31 9.26
N PHE A 246 -14.62 23.90 9.97
CA PHE A 246 -14.77 24.51 11.30
C PHE A 246 -14.89 26.05 11.30
N TYR A 247 -15.16 26.68 10.15
CA TYR A 247 -15.28 28.15 9.99
C TYR A 247 -14.10 28.96 10.59
N LEU A 248 -12.89 28.40 10.60
CA LEU A 248 -11.69 29.10 11.07
C LEU A 248 -10.91 29.67 9.88
N ASP A 249 -10.74 30.99 9.88
CA ASP A 249 -10.08 31.72 8.79
C ASP A 249 -8.57 31.41 8.79
N ALA A 250 -8.13 30.68 7.76
CA ALA A 250 -6.78 30.13 7.63
C ALA A 250 -5.64 31.18 7.60
N LYS A 251 -5.98 32.47 7.58
CA LYS A 251 -5.06 33.61 7.63
C LYS A 251 -4.48 33.89 9.03
N THR A 252 -5.02 33.27 10.07
CA THR A 252 -4.64 33.54 11.47
C THR A 252 -3.50 32.66 11.99
N LEU A 253 -2.98 31.72 11.20
CA LEU A 253 -1.92 30.81 11.65
C LEU A 253 -0.52 31.37 11.35
N PRO A 254 0.40 31.39 12.33
CA PRO A 254 1.79 31.77 12.10
C PRO A 254 2.48 30.76 11.16
N ALA A 255 3.35 31.26 10.30
CA ALA A 255 4.15 30.43 9.40
C ALA A 255 5.12 29.55 10.22
N MET A 256 4.71 28.32 10.54
CA MET A 256 5.55 27.35 11.24
C MET A 256 6.45 26.62 10.25
N GLN A 257 7.77 26.80 10.38
CA GLN A 257 8.80 26.23 9.49
C GLN A 257 9.40 24.89 9.99
N VAL A 258 8.92 24.31 11.08
CA VAL A 258 9.54 23.14 11.70
C VAL A 258 8.62 21.92 11.60
N SER A 259 9.19 20.78 11.19
CA SER A 259 8.51 19.48 11.24
C SER A 259 8.20 19.12 12.69
N GLN A 260 7.00 19.46 13.15
CA GLN A 260 6.54 19.14 14.50
C GLN A 260 5.31 18.24 14.44
N LYS A 261 5.34 17.22 15.29
CA LYS A 261 4.17 16.41 15.62
C LYS A 261 3.15 17.33 16.29
N ALA A 262 2.01 17.57 15.62
CA ALA A 262 0.95 18.40 16.16
C ALA A 262 -0.25 17.54 16.57
N TYR A 263 -0.84 17.90 17.70
CA TYR A 263 -2.14 17.42 18.16
C TYR A 263 -3.09 18.61 18.14
N VAL A 264 -4.20 18.47 17.42
CA VAL A 264 -5.27 19.45 17.39
C VAL A 264 -6.50 18.79 18.00
N GLU A 265 -6.90 19.26 19.16
CA GLU A 265 -8.15 18.89 19.81
C GLU A 265 -9.14 20.04 19.65
N LEU A 266 -10.31 19.74 19.09
CA LEU A 266 -11.39 20.70 18.92
C LEU A 266 -12.59 20.23 19.73
N GLU A 267 -13.02 21.08 20.65
CA GLU A 267 -14.24 20.86 21.44
C GLU A 267 -15.44 21.36 20.64
N PHE A 268 -16.14 20.44 19.97
CA PHE A 268 -17.41 20.74 19.32
C PHE A 268 -18.26 19.47 19.16
N ARG A 269 -19.57 19.67 18.96
CA ARG A 269 -20.56 18.60 18.84
C ARG A 269 -21.05 18.49 17.38
N PRO A 270 -20.48 17.60 16.54
CA PRO A 270 -20.88 17.46 15.15
C PRO A 270 -22.30 16.87 15.03
N SER A 271 -23.00 17.26 13.97
CA SER A 271 -24.18 16.58 13.46
C SER A 271 -23.82 15.24 12.82
N LEU A 272 -24.81 14.35 12.63
CA LEU A 272 -24.61 13.05 11.98
C LEU A 272 -24.03 13.18 10.55
N LYS A 273 -24.50 14.19 9.80
CA LYS A 273 -23.99 14.46 8.45
C LYS A 273 -22.52 14.84 8.51
N GLU A 274 -22.15 15.70 9.45
CA GLU A 274 -20.77 16.14 9.63
C GLU A 274 -19.83 14.99 10.03
N VAL A 275 -20.25 14.13 10.97
CA VAL A 275 -19.48 12.92 11.33
C VAL A 275 -19.32 11.99 10.12
N THR A 276 -20.37 11.82 9.33
CA THR A 276 -20.33 10.98 8.12
C THR A 276 -19.37 11.54 7.08
N ASP A 277 -19.46 12.84 6.82
CA ASP A 277 -18.59 13.54 5.86
C ASP A 277 -17.12 13.49 6.31
N MET A 278 -16.84 13.65 7.62
CA MET A 278 -15.51 13.48 8.19
C MET A 278 -14.97 12.07 7.98
N ILE A 279 -15.78 11.03 8.22
CA ILE A 279 -15.38 9.64 8.01
C ILE A 279 -15.08 9.38 6.53
N VAL A 280 -15.92 9.88 5.61
CA VAL A 280 -15.73 9.70 4.16
C VAL A 280 -14.47 10.43 3.68
N ALA A 281 -14.21 11.64 4.19
CA ALA A 281 -12.99 12.37 3.90
C ALA A 281 -11.77 11.59 4.42
N GLU A 282 -11.89 11.04 5.63
CA GLU A 282 -10.83 10.25 6.27
C GLU A 282 -10.55 8.93 5.50
N GLU A 283 -11.56 8.27 4.95
CA GLU A 283 -11.40 7.01 4.18
C GLU A 283 -10.82 7.21 2.77
N ASN A 284 -10.93 8.42 2.21
CA ASN A 284 -10.55 8.69 0.82
C ASN A 284 -9.16 9.33 0.64
N ASP A 285 -8.46 9.59 1.73
CA ASP A 285 -7.13 10.20 1.71
C ASP A 285 -6.04 9.17 1.34
N PRO A 286 -5.30 9.38 0.24
CA PRO A 286 -4.35 8.40 -0.28
C PRO A 286 -2.94 8.46 0.34
N ASP A 287 -2.59 9.51 1.10
CA ASP A 287 -1.21 9.87 1.48
C ASP A 287 -0.98 9.95 3.01
N VAL A 288 -1.65 9.09 3.77
CA VAL A 288 -1.65 9.19 5.23
C VAL A 288 -0.44 8.47 5.82
N SER A 289 0.42 9.23 6.50
CA SER A 289 1.45 8.65 7.36
C SER A 289 0.78 7.85 8.49
N GLY A 290 1.39 6.75 8.95
CA GLY A 290 0.81 5.95 10.05
C GLY A 290 0.61 6.70 11.39
N TRP A 291 1.00 7.98 11.46
CA TRP A 291 0.80 8.84 12.63
C TRP A 291 -0.37 9.82 12.49
N ASP A 292 -0.89 10.04 11.27
CA ASP A 292 -1.98 10.98 11.01
C ASP A 292 -3.33 10.25 11.15
N ASP A 293 -4.14 10.64 12.13
CA ASP A 293 -5.42 9.98 12.42
C ASP A 293 -6.43 10.96 13.00
N MET A 294 -7.71 10.69 12.74
CA MET A 294 -8.84 11.44 13.28
C MET A 294 -9.58 10.56 14.29
N GLY A 295 -9.95 11.10 15.43
CA GLY A 295 -10.70 10.40 16.45
C GLY A 295 -11.75 11.28 17.12
N PHE A 296 -12.62 10.63 17.88
CA PHE A 296 -13.71 11.28 18.58
C PHE A 296 -13.66 10.92 20.06
N ILE A 297 -13.94 11.90 20.92
CA ILE A 297 -14.10 11.67 22.36
C ILE A 297 -15.57 11.90 22.72
N LEU A 298 -16.18 10.93 23.41
CA LEU A 298 -17.60 10.91 23.72
C LEU A 298 -17.87 11.22 25.18
N ASP A 299 -18.92 11.98 25.50
CA ASP A 299 -19.40 12.26 26.86
C ASP A 299 -19.51 10.99 27.71
N GLY A 300 -18.88 11.02 28.88
CA GLY A 300 -18.79 9.88 29.80
C GLY A 300 -17.68 8.87 29.46
N ASP A 301 -16.96 9.06 28.35
CA ASP A 301 -15.81 8.23 27.95
C ASP A 301 -14.57 9.12 27.72
N PRO A 302 -13.48 8.94 28.48
CA PRO A 302 -12.23 9.66 28.25
C PRO A 302 -11.41 9.08 27.09
N LYS A 303 -11.75 7.89 26.59
CA LYS A 303 -11.05 7.23 25.50
C LYS A 303 -11.29 7.97 24.18
N THR A 304 -10.23 8.19 23.41
CA THR A 304 -10.34 8.61 22.01
C THR A 304 -10.68 7.40 21.15
N HIS A 305 -11.84 7.47 20.49
CA HIS A 305 -12.30 6.53 19.48
C HIS A 305 -11.75 6.98 18.13
N TRP A 306 -10.57 6.46 17.79
CA TRP A 306 -9.90 6.76 16.53
C TRP A 306 -10.66 6.11 15.36
N LEU A 307 -10.85 6.85 14.26
CA LEU A 307 -11.38 6.29 13.01
C LEU A 307 -10.47 5.21 12.42
N GLY A 308 -9.24 5.14 12.91
CA GLY A 308 -8.39 3.98 12.72
C GLY A 308 -7.74 4.06 11.36
N ARG A 309 -6.80 4.98 11.24
CA ARG A 309 -5.74 4.87 10.23
C ARG A 309 -4.47 4.22 10.79
N GLU A 310 -4.43 3.87 12.08
CA GLU A 310 -3.54 2.79 12.52
C GLU A 310 -4.01 1.50 11.85
N ALA A 311 -3.35 1.13 10.74
CA ALA A 311 -3.52 -0.15 10.09
C ALA A 311 -3.65 -1.23 11.17
N ALA A 312 -4.74 -1.99 11.16
CA ALA A 312 -4.90 -3.11 12.07
C ALA A 312 -3.60 -3.91 12.03
N SER A 313 -2.89 -3.94 13.15
CA SER A 313 -1.51 -4.42 13.19
C SER A 313 -1.26 -5.23 14.45
N GLY A 314 -0.27 -6.12 14.36
CA GLY A 314 0.14 -6.97 15.46
C GLY A 314 1.58 -7.40 15.28
N GLU A 315 2.20 -7.78 16.39
CA GLU A 315 3.51 -8.40 16.44
C GLU A 315 3.34 -9.90 16.67
N PHE A 316 4.04 -10.70 15.88
CA PHE A 316 3.90 -12.15 15.86
C PHE A 316 5.27 -12.81 15.82
N SER A 317 5.49 -13.81 16.67
CA SER A 317 6.67 -14.65 16.59
C SER A 317 6.44 -15.72 15.53
N LEU A 318 7.10 -15.58 14.36
CA LEU A 318 6.96 -16.52 13.25
C LEU A 318 8.26 -17.27 12.98
N PRO A 319 8.20 -18.55 12.57
CA PRO A 319 9.35 -19.21 11.97
C PRO A 319 9.68 -18.51 10.65
N ILE A 320 10.91 -18.04 10.50
CA ILE A 320 11.40 -17.38 9.28
C ILE A 320 12.63 -18.13 8.78
N LYS A 321 12.66 -18.40 7.48
CA LYS A 321 13.82 -18.95 6.80
C LYS A 321 14.43 -17.88 5.92
N ARG A 322 15.66 -17.48 6.23
CA ARG A 322 16.42 -16.48 5.48
C ARG A 322 17.36 -17.16 4.49
N VAL A 323 17.38 -16.66 3.27
CA VAL A 323 18.40 -16.99 2.26
C VAL A 323 19.68 -16.20 2.57
N ASN A 324 19.52 -14.96 3.02
CA ASN A 324 20.54 -14.06 3.57
C ASN A 324 19.86 -13.00 4.45
N ASP A 325 20.63 -12.07 5.00
CA ASP A 325 20.13 -11.08 5.96
C ASP A 325 18.96 -10.22 5.43
N GLU A 326 18.86 -9.99 4.11
CA GLU A 326 17.83 -9.16 3.49
C GLU A 326 16.74 -9.97 2.77
N GLN A 327 17.00 -11.25 2.47
CA GLN A 327 16.14 -12.10 1.68
C GLN A 327 15.50 -13.22 2.51
N VAL A 328 14.17 -13.22 2.52
CA VAL A 328 13.35 -14.29 3.11
C VAL A 328 12.89 -15.26 2.02
N ASP A 329 12.88 -16.55 2.35
CA ASP A 329 12.30 -17.61 1.51
C ASP A 329 10.77 -17.45 1.44
N LEU A 330 10.24 -17.05 0.28
CA LEU A 330 8.81 -16.73 0.12
C LEU A 330 7.90 -17.95 0.31
N ALA A 331 8.36 -19.15 -0.06
CA ALA A 331 7.60 -20.39 0.13
C ALA A 331 7.44 -20.67 1.62
N PHE A 332 8.56 -20.60 2.35
CA PHE A 332 8.57 -20.82 3.78
C PHE A 332 7.80 -19.74 4.54
N LEU A 333 7.92 -18.47 4.13
CA LEU A 333 7.16 -17.37 4.70
C LEU A 333 5.66 -17.58 4.55
N LEU A 334 5.20 -17.94 3.35
CA LEU A 334 3.78 -18.22 3.10
C LEU A 334 3.27 -19.38 3.96
N LEU A 335 4.02 -20.48 4.06
CA LEU A 335 3.66 -21.60 4.95
C LEU A 335 3.56 -21.17 6.42
N SER A 336 4.50 -20.34 6.88
CA SER A 336 4.54 -19.84 8.26
C SER A 336 3.40 -18.88 8.57
N LEU A 337 3.00 -18.04 7.61
CA LEU A 337 1.81 -17.19 7.72
C LEU A 337 0.54 -18.03 7.76
N GLU A 338 0.41 -19.03 6.88
CA GLU A 338 -0.77 -19.91 6.85
C GLU A 338 -0.92 -20.72 8.15
N SER A 339 0.16 -21.25 8.71
CA SER A 339 0.11 -21.99 9.98
C SER A 339 -0.33 -21.12 11.17
N HIS A 340 -0.13 -19.80 11.09
CA HIS A 340 -0.53 -18.83 12.11
C HIS A 340 -1.75 -18.00 11.70
N ARG A 341 -2.36 -18.29 10.54
CA ARG A 341 -3.40 -17.45 9.90
C ARG A 341 -4.54 -17.08 10.83
N LYS A 342 -5.04 -18.04 11.62
CA LYS A 342 -6.14 -17.80 12.57
C LYS A 342 -5.77 -16.74 13.62
N ALA A 343 -4.56 -16.82 14.17
CA ALA A 343 -4.08 -15.88 15.19
C ALA A 343 -3.81 -14.51 14.57
N ILE A 344 -3.18 -14.47 13.38
CA ILE A 344 -2.86 -13.20 12.71
C ILE A 344 -4.15 -12.47 12.30
N LEU A 345 -5.10 -13.16 11.66
CA LEU A 345 -6.36 -12.57 11.20
C LEU A 345 -7.33 -12.23 12.34
N GLN A 346 -7.06 -12.65 13.58
CA GLN A 346 -7.85 -12.22 14.74
C GLN A 346 -7.75 -10.72 14.97
N VAL A 347 -6.67 -10.07 14.54
CA VAL A 347 -6.46 -8.62 14.63
C VAL A 347 -7.48 -7.82 13.81
N LEU A 348 -8.09 -8.44 12.80
CA LEU A 348 -9.11 -7.82 11.95
C LEU A 348 -10.50 -7.74 12.60
N LYS A 349 -10.69 -8.41 13.75
CA LYS A 349 -11.98 -8.49 14.45
C LYS A 349 -12.22 -7.32 15.39
#